data_AF-A0A8I2FV18-F1
#
_entry.id   AF-A0A8I2FV18-F1
#
_cell.length_a   1.000
_cell.length_b   1.000
_cell.length_c   1.000
_cell.angle_alpha   90.00
_cell.angle_beta   90.00
_cell.angle_gamma   90.00
#
_symmetry.space_group_name_H-M   'P 1'
#
loop_
_entity.id
_entity.type
_entity.pdbx_description
1 polymer ?
#
loop_
_entity_poly.entity_id
_entity_poly.type
_entity_poly.pdbx_seq_one_letter_code
_entity_poly.pdbx_strand_id
1 'polypeptide(L)' 'MKRIFISYSHQDEEWKDILVTQLKELEMQGVCRTWDDSQIPP' A
#
# COMPACT_ATOMS: atom_id res chain seq x y z
N MET A 1 -7.67 -10.00 -9.56
CA MET A 1 -6.62 -9.09 -9.01
C MET A 1 -6.91 -8.88 -7.53
N LYS A 2 -5.95 -9.15 -6.64
CA LYS A 2 -6.18 -9.05 -5.19
C LYS A 2 -5.95 -7.63 -4.71
N ARG A 3 -6.90 -7.08 -3.94
CA ARG A 3 -6.75 -5.75 -3.30
C ARG A 3 -6.24 -5.95 -1.89
N ILE A 4 -5.17 -5.24 -1.54
CA ILE A 4 -4.51 -5.31 -0.23
C ILE A 4 -4.67 -3.94 0.42
N PHE A 5 -5.37 -3.90 1.55
CA PHE A 5 -5.45 -2.70 2.38
C PHE A 5 -4.29 -2.69 3.36
N ILE A 6 -3.56 -1.59 3.44
CA ILE A 6 -2.47 -1.40 4.38
C ILE A 6 -2.98 -0.52 5.53
N SER A 7 -3.24 -1.15 6.67
CA SER A 7 -3.55 -0.44 7.91
C SER A 7 -2.25 -0.14 8.64
N TYR A 8 -1.97 1.13 8.90
CA TYR A 8 -0.77 1.57 9.61
C TYR A 8 -1.10 2.70 10.59
N SER A 9 -0.26 2.89 11.60
CA SER A 9 -0.27 4.11 12.42
C SER A 9 0.53 5.18 11.69
N HIS A 10 0.14 6.46 11.77
CA HIS A 10 0.94 7.55 11.18
C HIS A 10 2.40 7.58 11.68
N GLN A 11 2.68 7.05 12.87
CA GLN A 11 4.05 6.94 13.39
C GLN A 11 4.91 5.93 12.60
N ASP A 12 4.27 5.00 11.88
CA ASP A 12 4.92 3.92 11.12
C ASP A 12 4.90 4.19 9.61
N GLU A 13 4.68 5.43 9.19
CA GLU A 13 4.55 5.79 7.76
C GLU A 13 5.78 5.41 6.95
N GLU A 14 6.99 5.54 7.52
CA GLU A 14 8.24 5.12 6.88
C GLU A 14 8.22 3.61 6.54
N TRP A 15 7.72 2.78 7.44
CA TRP A 15 7.61 1.32 7.22
C TRP A 15 6.58 0.99 6.15
N LYS A 16 5.45 1.72 6.12
CA LYS A 16 4.45 1.62 5.06
C LYS A 16 5.06 1.96 3.70
N ASP A 17 5.86 3.02 3.60
CA ASP A 17 6.50 3.43 2.34
C ASP A 17 7.51 2.39 1.83
N ILE A 18 8.30 1.79 2.72
CA ILE A 18 9.21 0.69 2.38
C ILE A 18 8.40 -0.50 1.84
N LEU A 19 7.31 -0.88 2.53
CA LEU A 19 6.44 -1.98 2.11
C LEU A 19 5.81 -1.72 0.74
N VAL A 20 5.24 -0.54 0.53
CA VAL A 20 4.64 -0.14 -0.76
C VAL A 20 5.68 -0.19 -1.88
N THR A 21 6.92 0.24 -1.60
CA THR A 21 8.03 0.19 -2.56
C THR A 21 8.30 -1.25 -3.03
N GLN A 22 8.32 -2.22 -2.10
CA GLN A 22 8.52 -3.63 -2.45
C GLN A 22 7.31 -4.21 -3.21
N LEU A 23 6.09 -3.80 -2.86
CA LEU A 23 4.85 -4.27 -3.49
C LEU A 23 4.64 -3.70 -4.91
N LYS A 24 5.30 -2.59 -5.26
CA LYS A 24 5.16 -1.91 -6.54
C LYS A 24 5.45 -2.80 -7.74
N GLU A 25 6.45 -3.67 -7.66
CA GLU A 25 6.76 -4.63 -8.73
C GLU A 25 5.59 -5.62 -8.95
N LEU A 26 4.97 -6.08 -7.86
CA LEU A 26 3.81 -6.98 -7.94
C LEU A 26 2.56 -6.27 -8.48
N GLU A 27 2.40 -4.97 -8.19
CA GLU A 27 1.35 -4.17 -8.82
C GLU A 27 1.57 -3.99 -10.31
N MET A 28 2.80 -3.71 -10.73
CA MET A 28 3.17 -3.56 -12.14
C MET A 28 2.94 -4.84 -12.94
N GLN A 29 3.16 -6.01 -12.33
CA GLN A 29 2.84 -7.31 -12.91
C GLN A 29 1.34 -7.67 -12.85
N GLY A 30 0.50 -6.81 -12.29
CA GLY A 30 -0.95 -7.01 -12.19
C GLY A 30 -1.38 -8.05 -11.14
N VAL A 31 -0.48 -8.44 -10.24
CA VAL A 31 -0.72 -9.49 -9.24
C VAL A 31 -1.61 -8.96 -8.10
N CYS A 32 -1.32 -7.76 -7.62
CA CYS A 32 -2.08 -7.10 -6.56
C CYS A 32 -2.28 -5.61 -6.84
N ARG A 33 -3.11 -4.99 -6.00
CA ARG A 33 -3.25 -3.53 -5.90
C ARG A 33 -3.33 -3.16 -4.43
N THR A 34 -2.47 -2.25 -4.02
CA THR A 34 -2.36 -1.70 -2.68
C THR A 34 -3.19 -0.43 -2.57
N TRP A 35 -3.74 -0.20 -1.39
CA TRP A 35 -4.43 1.02 -1.03
C TRP A 35 -4.40 1.20 0.49
N ASP A 36 -4.51 2.44 0.92
CA ASP A 36 -4.34 2.85 2.31
C ASP A 36 -5.30 4.01 2.64
N ASP A 37 -5.32 4.43 3.90
CA ASP A 37 -6.23 5.45 4.42
C ASP A 37 -5.97 6.86 3.88
N SER A 38 -4.77 7.18 3.37
CA SER A 38 -4.48 8.49 2.74
C SER A 38 -5.29 8.73 1.46
N GLN A 39 -5.84 7.67 0.86
CA GLN A 39 -6.64 7.72 -0.35
C GLN A 39 -8.15 7.86 -0.06
N ILE A 40 -8.54 7.90 1.22
CA ILE A 40 -9.93 8.10 1.63
C ILE A 40 -10.20 9.62 1.66
N PRO A 41 -11.13 10.14 0.85
CA PRO A 41 -11.48 11.55 0.87
C PRO A 41 -12.11 11.95 2.22
N PRO A 42 -11.99 13.23 2.64
CA PRO A 42 -12.58 13.74 3.88
C PRO A 42 -14.11 13.71 3.90
#